data_AF-A0A1V5ZUS1-F1
#
_entry.id   AF-A0A1V5ZUS1-F1
#
_cell.length_a   1.000
_cell.length_b   1.000
_cell.length_c   1.000
_cell.angle_alpha   90.00
_cell.angle_beta   90.00
_cell.angle_gamma   90.00
#
_symmetry.space_group_name_H-M   'P 1'
#
loop_
_entity.id
_entity.type
_entity.pdbx_description
1 polymer ?
#
loop_
_entity_poly.entity_id
_entity_poly.type
_entity_poly.pdbx_seq_one_letter_code
_entity_poly.pdbx_strand_id
1 'polypeptide(L)' 'MFKKLIDYFKASKEEIKRVVWPTKKKATKDAAIVIIASLGLALFLGLLDFILTKIFQIMIS' A
#
# COMPACT_ATOMS: atom_id res chain seq x y z
N MET A 1 -1.14 39.56 -6.09
CA MET A 1 -0.78 38.14 -6.26
C MET A 1 -0.90 37.33 -4.97
N PHE A 2 -0.33 37.76 -3.84
CA PHE A 2 -0.42 37.03 -2.54
C PHE A 2 -1.84 36.73 -2.05
N LYS A 3 -2.80 37.64 -2.27
CA LYS A 3 -4.23 37.42 -1.91
C LYS A 3 -4.85 36.20 -2.59
N LYS A 4 -4.58 35.99 -3.89
CA LYS A 4 -5.06 34.81 -4.63
C LYS A 4 -4.49 33.53 -4.05
N LEU A 5 -3.20 33.51 -3.70
CA LEU A 5 -2.56 32.33 -3.12
C LEU A 5 -3.20 31.93 -1.78
N ILE A 6 -3.47 32.93 -0.92
CA ILE A 6 -4.14 32.72 0.37
C ILE A 6 -5.57 32.19 0.16
N ASP A 7 -6.31 32.72 -0.80
CA ASP A 7 -7.65 32.23 -1.15
C ASP A 7 -7.63 30.79 -1.72
N TYR A 8 -6.63 30.43 -2.53
CA TYR A 8 -6.43 29.07 -3.03
C TYR A 8 -6.16 28.05 -1.91
N PHE A 9 -5.33 28.42 -0.93
CA PHE A 9 -5.09 27.58 0.25
C PHE A 9 -6.33 27.47 1.13
N LYS A 10 -7.13 28.53 1.23
CA LYS A 10 -8.38 28.55 1.99
C LYS A 10 -9.44 27.64 1.36
N ALA A 11 -9.60 27.70 0.05
CA ALA A 11 -10.47 26.82 -0.73
C ALA A 11 -10.00 25.35 -0.65
N SER A 12 -8.70 25.09 -0.82
CA SER A 12 -8.15 23.71 -0.70
C SER A 12 -8.38 23.12 0.69
N LYS A 13 -8.28 23.92 1.75
CA LYS A 13 -8.55 23.49 3.12
C LYS A 13 -10.03 23.16 3.35
N GLU A 14 -10.95 23.84 2.65
CA GLU A 14 -12.39 23.52 2.67
C GLU A 14 -12.70 22.21 1.93
N GLU A 15 -12.04 21.95 0.80
CA GLU A 15 -12.21 20.68 0.07
C GLU A 15 -11.63 19.49 0.84
N ILE A 16 -10.47 19.64 1.49
CA ILE A 16 -9.87 18.60 2.34
C ILE A 16 -10.79 18.23 3.52
N LYS A 17 -11.61 19.17 4.02
CA LYS A 17 -12.62 18.89 5.05
C LYS A 17 -13.83 18.11 4.52
N ARG A 18 -14.15 18.21 3.23
CA ARG A 18 -15.20 17.42 2.57
C ARG A 18 -14.75 16.00 2.23
N VAL A 19 -13.44 15.72 2.26
CA VAL A 19 -12.94 14.36 2.09
C VAL A 19 -13.41 13.50 3.26
N VAL A 20 -14.15 12.44 2.94
CA VAL A 20 -14.66 11.47 3.93
C VAL A 20 -13.49 10.59 4.37
N TRP A 21 -12.81 11.01 5.43
CA TRP A 21 -11.71 10.23 5.99
C TRP A 21 -12.25 8.93 6.61
N PRO A 22 -11.62 7.78 6.33
CA PRO A 22 -12.01 6.54 6.95
C PRO A 22 -11.84 6.65 8.47
N THR A 23 -12.84 6.21 9.24
CA THR A 23 -12.72 6.06 10.69
C THR A 23 -11.50 5.21 11.04
N LYS A 24 -10.78 5.56 12.12
CA LYS A 24 -9.54 4.90 12.57
C LYS A 24 -9.64 3.36 12.55
N LYS A 25 -10.78 2.82 12.99
CA LYS A 25 -11.05 1.36 12.97
C LYS A 25 -11.01 0.74 11.57
N LYS A 26 -11.57 1.42 10.56
CA LYS A 26 -11.59 0.95 9.18
C LYS A 26 -10.19 0.99 8.56
N ALA A 27 -9.45 2.08 8.77
CA ALA A 27 -8.08 2.21 8.30
C ALA A 27 -7.15 1.12 8.87
N THR A 28 -7.27 0.79 10.15
CA THR A 28 -6.48 -0.29 10.76
C THR A 28 -6.86 -1.67 10.23
N LYS A 29 -8.16 -1.93 10.01
CA LYS A 29 -8.62 -3.19 9.41
C LYS A 29 -8.09 -3.36 7.99
N ASP A 30 -8.21 -2.32 7.17
CA ASP A 30 -7.75 -2.34 5.78
C ASP A 30 -6.23 -2.53 5.73
N ALA A 31 -5.47 -1.86 6.61
CA ALA A 31 -4.03 -2.07 6.73
C ALA A 31 -3.66 -3.51 7.14
N ALA A 32 -4.38 -4.10 8.11
CA ALA A 32 -4.14 -5.47 8.55
C ALA A 32 -4.39 -6.48 7.42
N ILE A 33 -5.42 -6.28 6.60
CA ILE A 33 -5.70 -7.13 5.44
C ILE A 33 -4.54 -7.07 4.43
N VAL A 34 -4.05 -5.87 4.12
CA VAL A 34 -2.92 -5.69 3.19
C VAL A 34 -1.66 -6.37 3.73
N ILE A 35 -1.37 -6.25 5.03
CA ILE A 35 -0.21 -6.91 5.65
C ILE A 35 -0.28 -8.43 5.49
N ILE A 36 -1.44 -9.03 5.78
CA ILE A 36 -1.65 -10.47 5.65
C ILE A 36 -1.51 -10.91 4.19
N ALA A 37 -2.11 -10.17 3.25
CA ALA A 37 -2.01 -10.47 1.83
C ALA A 37 -0.55 -10.40 1.34
N SER A 38 0.19 -9.35 1.72
CA SER A 38 1.61 -9.20 1.36
C SER A 38 2.48 -10.30 1.94
N LEU A 39 2.24 -10.72 3.19
CA LEU A 39 2.95 -11.86 3.79
C LEU A 39 2.65 -13.17 3.08
N GLY A 40 1.38 -13.41 2.72
CA GLY A 40 0.98 -14.58 1.95
C GLY A 40 1.67 -14.63 0.58
N LEU A 41 1.74 -13.49 -0.10
CA LEU A 41 2.41 -13.37 -1.40
C LEU A 41 3.92 -13.57 -1.29
N ALA A 42 4.55 -12.99 -0.26
CA ALA A 42 5.98 -13.15 0.00
C ALA A 42 6.35 -14.61 0.28
N LEU A 43 5.53 -15.32 1.07
CA LEU A 43 5.72 -16.75 1.31
C LEU A 43 5.56 -17.57 0.04
N PHE A 44 4.52 -17.29 -0.75
CA PHE A 44 4.26 -18.00 -2.00
C PHE A 44 5.41 -17.84 -3.00
N LEU A 45 5.82 -16.59 -3.26
CA LEU A 45 6.94 -16.30 -4.15
C LEU A 45 8.24 -16.90 -3.62
N GLY A 46 8.55 -16.72 -2.33
CA GLY A 46 9.76 -17.29 -1.73
C GLY A 46 9.83 -18.82 -1.82
N LEU A 47 8.70 -19.53 -1.67
CA LEU A 47 8.65 -20.98 -1.89
C LEU A 47 8.91 -21.33 -3.36
N LEU A 48 8.30 -20.58 -4.28
CA LEU A 48 8.48 -20.75 -5.72
C LEU A 48 9.94 -20.55 -6.13
N ASP A 49 10.58 -19.49 -5.66
CA ASP A 49 11.99 -19.20 -5.91
C ASP A 49 12.90 -20.32 -5.38
N PHE A 50 12.59 -20.88 -4.20
CA PHE A 50 13.34 -21.99 -3.64
C PHE A 50 13.22 -23.27 -4.48
N ILE A 51 12.00 -23.60 -4.90
CA ILE A 51 11.72 -24.78 -5.74
C ILE A 51 12.42 -24.63 -7.10
N LEU A 52 12.27 -23.47 -7.75
CA LEU A 52 12.91 -23.18 -9.02
C LEU A 52 14.44 -23.28 -8.90
N THR A 53 15.04 -22.66 -7.88
CA THR A 53 16.49 -22.73 -7.66
C THR A 53 16.98 -24.16 -7.51
N LYS A 54 16.25 -25.01 -6.77
CA LYS A 54 16.58 -26.43 -6.63
C LYS A 54 16.52 -27.19 -7.96
N ILE A 55 15.49 -26.94 -8.77
CA ILE A 55 15.34 -27.54 -10.10
C ILE A 55 16.48 -27.11 -11.02
N PHE A 56 16.80 -25.81 -11.05
CA PHE A 56 17.91 -25.28 -11.83
C PHE A 56 19.26 -25.85 -11.40
N GLN A 57 19.49 -26.01 -10.09
CA GLN A 57 20.70 -26.60 -9.55
C GLN A 57 20.87 -28.07 -10.00
N ILE A 58 19.76 -28.82 -10.06
CA ILE A 58 19.76 -30.22 -10.55
C ILE A 58 20.01 -30.28 -12.06
N MET A 59 19.49 -29.34 -12.85
CA MET A 59 19.70 -29.30 -14.31
C MET A 59 21.10 -28.84 -14.74
N ILE A 60 21.71 -27.92 -13.98
CA ILE A 60 23.04 -27.38 -14.29
C ILE A 60 24.16 -28.32 -13.79
N SER A 61 23.87 -29.13 -12.77
CA SER A 61 24.75 -30.20 -12.31
C SER A 61 24.66 -31.45 -13.19
#